data_AF-A0A7C7CH74-F1
#
_entry.id   AF-A0A7C7CH74-F1
#
_cell.length_a   1.000
_cell.length_b   1.000
_cell.length_c   1.000
_cell.angle_alpha   90.00
_cell.angle_beta   90.00
_cell.angle_gamma   90.00
#
_symmetry.space_group_name_H-M   'P 1'
#
loop_
_entity.id
_entity.type
_entity.pdbx_description
1 polymer ?
#
loop_
_entity_poly.entity_id
_entity_poly.type
_entity_poly.pdbx_seq_one_letter_code
_entity_poly.pdbx_strand_id
1 'polypeptide(L)'
;MIDEETFDAEVGDEPYYGMRKRTGAGLLFLLVVLLFIRVDNYKLTPVELIAGDHLFSIVRWEIKNFPQKWIHALWEAIPGNKPSREERLVIIDDYLQLARKVQKEVDRVDGVLIRRSATQGSAAAAKELVPTTEALEILTKERNALRAKAEEAVEAEISALLAEMGFESRFGLIWPPVDIKFEEPPTLLVLSTRDKISLISSILLDPDIKGVERDRIENEILEKHNLSSYVDDLAGLATYPNFVNDLYTTRTVMRTAVHEWMHAFFFFKPLGKNLRKNDTMFTMNETVADIIGRELGDMVFERIGGDLTISASRYAPAEDINPQFTKVMRETRRRVDELLSEGKIEEAEEHMREQQWFLRLRGYGLRKLNQAYFAFRGRYAESPASTSPLGAQLNEIRDLLPSIEAFIREIIEIGSNAELLALLDRLRAEAAAVESGSRI
;
A
#
# COMPACT_ATOMS: atom_id res chain seq x y z
N MET A 1 85.67 17.27 -4.93
CA MET A 1 84.99 16.08 -4.42
C MET A 1 83.55 16.53 -4.15
N ILE A 2 82.65 16.52 -5.14
CA ILE A 2 81.89 15.34 -5.64
C ILE A 2 81.06 14.81 -4.44
N ASP A 3 79.72 14.90 -4.32
CA ASP A 3 78.62 14.81 -5.31
C ASP A 3 77.26 15.35 -4.78
N GLU A 4 76.39 15.76 -5.73
CA GLU A 4 74.93 15.53 -5.95
C GLU A 4 73.91 15.63 -4.78
N GLU A 5 72.63 16.00 -4.91
CA GLU A 5 71.73 16.45 -5.99
C GLU A 5 70.47 17.06 -5.32
N THR A 6 69.90 18.09 -5.96
CA THR A 6 68.49 18.56 -6.05
C THR A 6 67.39 18.11 -5.06
N PHE A 7 66.51 19.03 -4.62
CA PHE A 7 65.24 19.40 -5.32
C PHE A 7 64.36 20.33 -4.44
N ASP A 8 63.92 21.46 -5.02
CA ASP A 8 62.99 22.45 -4.42
C ASP A 8 61.55 21.94 -4.34
N ALA A 9 60.80 22.36 -3.32
CA ALA A 9 59.33 22.46 -3.39
C ALA A 9 58.80 23.53 -2.40
N GLU A 10 58.45 24.69 -2.95
CA GLU A 10 57.55 25.67 -2.32
C GLU A 10 56.15 25.05 -2.11
N VAL A 11 55.60 25.17 -0.91
CA VAL A 11 54.18 24.95 -0.62
C VAL A 11 53.60 26.29 -0.21
N GLY A 12 52.76 26.85 -1.09
CA GLY A 12 51.95 28.04 -0.83
C GLY A 12 50.69 27.73 -0.02
N ASP A 13 50.36 28.65 0.87
CA ASP A 13 49.16 28.69 1.71
C ASP A 13 47.91 29.21 0.96
N GLU A 14 46.74 28.82 1.51
CA GLU A 14 45.36 29.38 1.40
C GLU A 14 44.28 28.64 0.55
N PRO A 15 42.97 28.70 0.92
CA PRO A 15 42.40 28.52 2.28
C PRO A 15 41.07 27.71 2.33
N TYR A 16 40.85 27.04 3.47
CA TYR A 16 39.70 26.20 3.86
C TYR A 16 38.42 26.99 4.27
N TYR A 17 37.95 27.98 3.50
CA TYR A 17 36.88 28.91 3.97
C TYR A 17 35.46 28.67 3.39
N GLY A 18 35.25 27.71 2.48
CA GLY A 18 33.98 27.54 1.75
C GLY A 18 32.92 26.61 2.38
N MET A 19 33.29 25.72 3.31
CA MET A 19 32.41 24.62 3.74
C MET A 19 31.49 24.95 4.92
N ARG A 20 31.90 25.81 5.86
CA ARG A 20 31.11 26.10 7.08
C ARG A 20 29.87 26.96 6.84
N LYS A 21 29.83 27.77 5.78
CA LYS A 21 28.66 28.62 5.47
C LYS A 21 27.54 27.84 4.77
N ARG A 22 27.87 26.80 4.00
CA ARG A 22 26.89 25.96 3.27
C ARG A 22 26.13 25.01 4.18
N THR A 23 26.81 24.44 5.19
CA THR A 23 26.16 23.59 6.21
C THR A 23 25.25 24.41 7.13
N GLY A 24 25.64 25.63 7.51
CA GLY A 24 24.80 26.55 8.29
C GLY A 24 23.55 27.01 7.54
N ALA A 25 23.63 27.25 6.23
CA ALA A 25 22.49 27.62 5.41
C ALA A 25 21.47 26.47 5.23
N GLY A 26 21.95 25.22 5.09
CA GLY A 26 21.09 24.05 5.02
C GLY A 26 20.33 23.79 6.33
N LEU A 27 21.00 23.96 7.48
CA LEU A 27 20.36 23.83 8.80
C LEU A 27 19.31 24.94 9.04
N LEU A 28 19.61 26.17 8.62
CA LEU A 28 18.69 27.30 8.72
C LEU A 28 17.47 27.09 7.81
N PHE A 29 17.65 26.58 6.59
CA PHE A 29 16.56 26.23 5.69
C PHE A 29 15.67 25.13 6.28
N LEU A 30 16.27 24.09 6.87
CA LEU A 30 15.53 23.00 7.52
C LEU A 30 14.76 23.50 8.75
N LEU A 31 15.35 24.39 9.56
CA LEU A 31 14.68 25.07 10.68
C LEU A 31 13.54 25.98 10.21
N VAL A 32 13.71 26.69 9.09
CA VAL A 32 12.66 27.54 8.50
C VAL A 32 11.54 26.68 7.93
N VAL A 33 11.84 25.57 7.27
CA VAL A 33 10.82 24.60 6.79
C VAL A 33 10.07 24.01 7.99
N LEU A 34 10.75 23.63 9.06
CA LEU A 34 10.13 23.17 10.32
C LEU A 34 9.24 24.24 10.97
N LEU A 35 9.57 25.53 10.84
CA LEU A 35 8.74 26.65 11.30
C LEU A 35 7.49 26.87 10.44
N PHE A 36 7.48 26.41 9.19
CA PHE A 36 6.30 26.43 8.31
C PHE A 36 5.48 25.14 8.34
N ILE A 37 5.96 24.09 9.01
CA ILE A 37 5.09 22.97 9.40
C ILE A 37 4.10 23.55 10.40
N ARG A 38 2.86 23.79 9.95
CA ARG A 38 1.75 24.00 10.86
C ARG A 38 1.71 22.79 11.79
N VAL A 39 2.09 23.00 13.05
CA VAL A 39 1.67 22.10 14.12
C VAL A 39 0.17 22.32 14.21
N ASP A 40 -0.58 21.53 13.46
CA ASP A 40 -2.03 21.52 13.57
C ASP A 40 -2.33 21.21 15.04
N ASN A 41 -3.04 22.14 15.69
CA ASN A 41 -3.64 21.86 16.99
C ASN A 41 -4.58 20.67 16.76
N TYR A 42 -4.14 19.46 17.11
CA TYR A 42 -4.94 18.24 17.03
C TYR A 42 -6.14 18.35 17.97
N LYS A 43 -7.18 19.05 17.53
CA LYS A 43 -8.52 18.88 18.07
C LYS A 43 -9.07 17.62 17.43
N LEU A 44 -8.96 16.52 18.16
CA LEU A 44 -9.62 15.28 17.78
C LEU A 44 -11.10 15.56 17.51
N THR A 45 -11.58 15.10 16.37
CA THR A 45 -13.01 15.09 16.05
C THR A 45 -13.75 14.19 17.06
N PRO A 46 -15.07 14.39 17.26
CA PRO A 46 -15.85 13.53 18.16
C PRO A 46 -15.74 12.03 17.83
N VAL A 47 -15.56 11.68 16.55
CA VAL A 47 -15.38 10.29 16.12
C VAL A 47 -13.97 9.78 16.44
N GLU A 48 -12.93 10.60 16.26
CA GLU A 48 -11.56 10.23 16.64
C GLU A 48 -11.41 10.04 18.16
N LEU A 49 -12.21 10.73 18.98
CA LEU A 49 -12.22 10.52 20.43
C LEU A 49 -12.72 9.11 20.82
N ILE A 50 -13.63 8.51 20.05
CA ILE A 50 -14.12 7.14 20.28
C ILE A 50 -12.98 6.12 20.08
N ALA A 51 -12.12 6.39 19.09
CA ALA A 51 -10.98 5.56 18.75
C ALA A 51 -9.66 6.08 19.38
N GLY A 52 -9.74 6.98 20.36
CA GLY A 52 -8.60 7.79 20.83
C GLY A 52 -7.38 6.98 21.26
N ASP A 53 -7.60 5.86 21.93
CA ASP A 53 -6.53 4.97 22.43
C ASP A 53 -5.82 4.20 21.31
N HIS A 54 -6.38 4.20 20.09
CA HIS A 54 -5.91 3.44 18.95
C HIS A 54 -5.46 4.29 17.77
N LEU A 55 -5.40 5.62 17.91
CA LEU A 55 -5.09 6.50 16.78
C LEU A 55 -3.63 6.35 16.33
N PHE A 56 -3.45 6.10 15.04
CA PHE A 56 -2.13 6.02 14.43
C PHE A 56 -1.71 7.36 13.81
N SER A 57 -0.45 7.78 14.06
CA SER A 57 0.11 9.03 13.52
C SER A 57 1.16 8.76 12.44
N ILE A 58 0.82 9.05 11.19
CA ILE A 58 1.76 9.00 10.05
C ILE A 58 2.96 9.91 10.31
N VAL A 59 2.74 11.17 10.72
CA VAL A 59 3.82 12.16 10.91
C VAL A 59 4.85 11.66 11.92
N ARG A 60 4.40 11.11 13.05
CA ARG A 60 5.29 10.56 14.06
C ARG A 60 6.07 9.36 13.53
N TRP A 61 5.42 8.52 12.73
CA TRP A 61 6.05 7.35 12.12
C TRP A 61 7.07 7.74 11.03
N GLU A 62 6.76 8.70 10.15
CA GLU A 62 7.66 9.17 9.09
C GLU A 62 8.92 9.80 9.67
N ILE A 63 8.79 10.67 10.69
CA ILE A 63 9.94 11.28 11.38
C ILE A 63 10.87 10.20 11.96
N LYS A 64 10.33 9.09 12.45
CA LYS A 64 11.11 8.00 13.01
C LYS A 64 11.82 7.18 11.93
N ASN A 65 11.13 6.86 10.84
CA ASN A 65 11.59 5.89 9.85
C ASN A 65 12.37 6.50 8.68
N PHE A 66 12.05 7.73 8.29
CA PHE A 66 12.72 8.41 7.18
C PHE A 66 14.22 8.60 7.44
N PRO A 67 14.69 9.23 8.54
CA PRO A 67 16.12 9.49 8.71
C PRO A 67 16.95 8.20 8.86
N GLN A 68 16.42 7.20 9.57
CA GLN A 68 17.13 5.94 9.84
C GLN A 68 17.45 5.19 8.55
N LYS A 69 16.51 5.20 7.60
CA LYS A 69 16.66 4.50 6.35
C LYS A 69 17.63 5.18 5.39
N TRP A 70 17.52 6.50 5.24
CA TRP A 70 18.40 7.26 4.35
C TRP A 70 19.86 7.29 4.85
N ILE A 71 20.09 7.25 6.17
CA ILE A 71 21.43 7.07 6.74
C ILE A 71 22.00 5.70 6.38
N HIS A 72 21.18 4.64 6.41
CA HIS A 72 21.61 3.29 6.03
C HIS A 72 21.93 3.18 4.54
N ALA A 73 21.07 3.73 3.67
CA ALA A 73 21.31 3.78 2.22
C ALA A 73 22.59 4.56 1.87
N LEU A 74 22.88 5.67 2.57
CA LEU A 74 24.12 6.42 2.42
C LEU A 74 25.36 5.60 2.87
N TRP A 75 25.22 4.74 3.87
CA TRP A 75 26.30 3.87 4.33
C TRP A 75 26.54 2.69 3.36
N GLU A 76 25.50 2.13 2.76
CA GLU A 76 25.60 1.09 1.73
C GLU A 76 26.04 1.63 0.36
N ALA A 77 25.93 2.94 0.13
CA ALA A 77 26.50 3.61 -1.04
C ALA A 77 28.04 3.62 -1.04
N ILE A 78 28.69 3.27 0.08
CA ILE A 78 30.16 3.17 0.19
C ILE A 78 30.66 1.95 -0.62
N PRO A 79 31.67 2.11 -1.48
CA PRO A 79 32.22 1.01 -2.30
C PRO A 79 32.69 -0.17 -1.43
N GLY A 80 32.23 -1.39 -1.76
CA GLY A 80 32.61 -2.64 -1.08
C GLY A 80 31.54 -3.26 -0.17
N ASN A 81 30.40 -2.58 0.04
CA ASN A 81 29.30 -3.07 0.90
C ASN A 81 27.99 -3.35 0.16
N LYS A 82 27.94 -3.17 -1.17
CA LYS A 82 26.73 -3.43 -1.95
C LYS A 82 26.60 -4.93 -2.23
N PRO A 83 25.53 -5.60 -1.78
CA PRO A 83 25.28 -6.98 -2.15
C PRO A 83 25.11 -7.08 -3.68
N SER A 84 25.62 -8.16 -4.25
CA SER A 84 25.36 -8.55 -5.63
C SER A 84 23.87 -8.81 -5.84
N ARG A 85 23.43 -8.81 -7.11
CA ARG A 85 22.03 -9.11 -7.44
C ARG A 85 21.61 -10.48 -6.92
N GLU A 86 22.44 -11.51 -7.07
CA GLU A 86 22.14 -12.86 -6.57
C GLU A 86 21.98 -12.88 -5.05
N GLU A 87 22.84 -12.19 -4.30
CA GLU A 87 22.71 -12.06 -2.84
C GLU A 87 21.42 -11.33 -2.45
N ARG A 88 21.03 -10.28 -3.19
CA ARG A 88 19.76 -9.57 -2.97
C ARG A 88 18.56 -10.49 -3.12
N LEU A 89 18.53 -11.36 -4.12
CA LEU A 89 17.42 -12.30 -4.33
C LEU A 89 17.28 -13.28 -3.16
N VAL A 90 18.41 -13.80 -2.67
CA VAL A 90 18.43 -14.69 -1.48
C VAL A 90 17.93 -13.93 -0.24
N ILE A 91 18.38 -12.69 -0.03
CA ILE A 91 17.94 -11.86 1.09
C ILE A 91 16.43 -11.62 1.08
N ILE A 92 15.83 -11.36 -0.09
CA ILE A 92 14.37 -11.17 -0.22
C ILE A 92 13.62 -12.44 0.23
N ASP A 93 14.02 -13.60 -0.28
CA ASP A 93 13.35 -14.86 0.05
C ASP A 93 13.52 -15.22 1.54
N ASP A 94 14.74 -15.15 2.06
CA ASP A 94 15.05 -15.43 3.46
C ASP A 94 14.25 -14.52 4.40
N TYR A 95 14.21 -13.21 4.09
CA TYR A 95 13.47 -12.24 4.89
C TYR A 95 11.96 -12.54 4.91
N LEU A 96 11.34 -12.73 3.73
CA LEU A 96 9.89 -12.94 3.64
C LEU A 96 9.47 -14.28 4.25
N GLN A 97 10.29 -15.32 4.11
CA GLN A 97 10.05 -16.58 4.81
C GLN A 97 10.14 -16.41 6.33
N LEU A 98 11.14 -15.66 6.80
CA LEU A 98 11.35 -15.42 8.22
C LEU A 98 10.25 -14.54 8.81
N ALA A 99 9.78 -13.52 8.11
CA ALA A 99 8.64 -12.68 8.51
C ALA A 99 7.38 -13.53 8.76
N ARG A 100 7.04 -14.42 7.83
CA ARG A 100 5.90 -15.35 7.98
C ARG A 100 6.11 -16.37 9.10
N LYS A 101 7.34 -16.86 9.30
CA LYS A 101 7.68 -17.77 10.42
C LYS A 101 7.51 -17.07 11.76
N VAL A 102 8.00 -15.83 11.90
CA VAL A 102 7.81 -15.01 13.10
C VAL A 102 6.33 -14.83 13.38
N GLN A 103 5.54 -14.42 12.38
CA GLN A 103 4.09 -14.22 12.58
C GLN A 103 3.39 -15.50 13.02
N LYS A 104 3.70 -16.63 12.40
CA LYS A 104 3.12 -17.93 12.79
C LYS A 104 3.45 -18.28 14.25
N GLU A 105 4.66 -17.97 14.72
CA GLU A 105 5.03 -18.18 16.12
C GLU A 105 4.33 -17.20 17.06
N VAL A 106 4.15 -15.94 16.67
CA VAL A 106 3.32 -14.97 17.40
C VAL A 106 1.89 -15.49 17.56
N ASP A 107 1.25 -15.89 16.46
CA ASP A 107 -0.13 -16.42 16.46
C ASP A 107 -0.24 -17.68 17.33
N ARG A 108 0.79 -18.53 17.33
CA ARG A 108 0.84 -19.74 18.17
C ARG A 108 0.90 -19.36 19.65
N VAL A 109 1.75 -18.41 20.02
CA VAL A 109 1.89 -17.93 21.41
C VAL A 109 0.58 -17.29 21.87
N ASP A 110 0.02 -16.37 21.09
CA ASP A 110 -1.24 -15.69 21.38
C ASP A 110 -2.40 -16.70 21.52
N GLY A 111 -2.49 -17.68 20.62
CA GLY A 111 -3.52 -18.72 20.69
C GLY A 111 -3.44 -19.58 21.95
N VAL A 112 -2.23 -19.89 22.44
CA VAL A 112 -2.04 -20.59 23.73
C VAL A 112 -2.46 -19.70 24.89
N LEU A 113 -2.07 -18.42 24.90
CA LEU A 113 -2.43 -17.48 25.96
C LEU A 113 -3.95 -17.26 26.06
N ILE A 114 -4.64 -17.15 24.92
CA ILE A 114 -6.10 -17.02 24.87
C ILE A 114 -6.78 -18.27 25.42
N ARG A 115 -6.38 -19.47 24.96
CA ARG A 115 -6.95 -20.74 25.47
C ARG A 115 -6.74 -20.91 26.97
N ARG A 116 -5.55 -20.56 27.47
CA ARG A 116 -5.25 -20.61 28.90
C ARG A 116 -6.14 -19.65 29.70
N SER A 117 -6.32 -18.42 29.23
CA SER A 117 -7.22 -17.45 29.85
C SER A 117 -8.67 -17.94 29.86
N ALA A 118 -9.13 -18.56 28.77
CA ALA A 118 -10.47 -19.13 28.66
C ALA A 118 -10.69 -20.40 29.50
N THR A 119 -9.62 -21.13 29.85
CA THR A 119 -9.66 -22.40 30.60
C THR A 119 -9.20 -22.28 32.05
N GLN A 120 -9.00 -21.05 32.55
CA GLN A 120 -8.67 -20.78 33.95
C GLN A 120 -9.68 -21.50 34.88
N GLY A 121 -9.19 -22.48 35.66
CA GLY A 121 -9.99 -23.33 36.55
C GLY A 121 -10.11 -24.80 36.13
N SER A 122 -9.64 -25.19 34.94
CA SER A 122 -9.62 -26.59 34.49
C SER A 122 -8.27 -27.27 34.75
N ALA A 123 -8.28 -28.59 35.00
CA ALA A 123 -7.06 -29.39 35.10
C ALA A 123 -6.25 -29.45 33.78
N ALA A 124 -6.88 -29.09 32.64
CA ALA A 124 -6.23 -28.97 31.34
C ALA A 124 -5.32 -27.73 31.25
N ALA A 125 -5.69 -26.61 31.88
CA ALA A 125 -4.89 -25.39 31.93
C ALA A 125 -3.55 -25.57 32.70
N ALA A 126 -3.47 -26.57 33.59
CA ALA A 126 -2.25 -26.91 34.31
C ALA A 126 -1.26 -27.77 33.50
N LYS A 127 -1.70 -28.36 32.38
CA LYS A 127 -0.86 -29.17 31.47
C LYS A 127 -0.35 -28.40 30.25
N GLU A 128 -0.91 -27.23 29.92
CA GLU A 128 -0.41 -26.40 28.83
C GLU A 128 0.91 -25.74 29.25
N LEU A 129 2.01 -26.14 28.60
CA LEU A 129 3.33 -25.54 28.75
C LEU A 129 3.27 -24.04 28.44
N VAL A 130 3.89 -23.22 29.29
CA VAL A 130 4.15 -21.81 28.97
C VAL A 130 5.04 -21.80 27.71
N PRO A 131 4.60 -21.18 26.60
CA PRO A 131 5.42 -21.16 25.41
C PRO A 131 6.71 -20.38 25.71
N THR A 132 7.87 -21.01 25.48
CA THR A 132 9.17 -20.35 25.60
C THR A 132 9.27 -19.24 24.54
N THR A 133 9.45 -17.99 24.97
CA THR A 133 9.54 -16.83 24.07
C THR A 133 10.92 -16.67 23.43
N GLU A 134 11.94 -17.37 23.94
CA GLU A 134 13.33 -17.29 23.44
C GLU A 134 13.43 -17.57 21.94
N ALA A 135 12.72 -18.58 21.43
CA ALA A 135 12.72 -18.90 19.99
C ALA A 135 12.10 -17.76 19.15
N LEU A 136 11.03 -17.14 19.65
CA LEU A 136 10.39 -16.00 18.98
C LEU A 136 11.31 -14.77 18.99
N GLU A 137 12.02 -14.52 20.10
CA GLU A 137 12.98 -13.42 20.22
C GLU A 137 14.15 -13.59 19.24
N ILE A 138 14.69 -14.80 19.09
CA ILE A 138 15.76 -15.11 18.14
C ILE A 138 15.29 -14.87 16.70
N LEU A 139 14.15 -15.46 16.30
CA LEU A 139 13.59 -15.28 14.95
C LEU A 139 13.29 -13.80 14.65
N THR A 140 12.76 -13.07 15.63
CA THR A 140 12.47 -11.64 15.50
C THR A 140 13.74 -10.83 15.29
N LYS A 141 14.82 -11.15 16.01
CA LYS A 141 16.12 -10.48 15.87
C LYS A 141 16.74 -10.75 14.50
N GLU A 142 16.70 -11.99 14.04
CA GLU A 142 17.17 -12.38 12.70
C GLU A 142 16.38 -11.66 11.60
N ARG A 143 15.03 -11.61 11.71
CA ARG A 143 14.16 -10.88 10.77
C ARG A 143 14.55 -9.42 10.71
N ASN A 144 14.67 -8.77 11.86
CA ASN A 144 14.98 -7.34 11.93
C ASN A 144 16.38 -7.02 11.38
N ALA A 145 17.34 -7.95 11.48
CA ALA A 145 18.67 -7.80 10.91
C ALA A 145 18.69 -7.87 9.37
N LEU A 146 17.75 -8.59 8.76
CA LEU A 146 17.63 -8.71 7.30
C LEU A 146 16.71 -7.64 6.68
N ARG A 147 15.79 -7.05 7.46
CA ARG A 147 14.75 -6.14 6.95
C ARG A 147 15.26 -5.05 6.02
N ALA A 148 16.22 -4.25 6.48
CA ALA A 148 16.68 -3.09 5.70
C ALA A 148 17.32 -3.51 4.37
N LYS A 149 18.04 -4.64 4.36
CA LYS A 149 18.64 -5.22 3.15
C LYS A 149 17.59 -5.78 2.20
N ALA A 150 16.52 -6.38 2.74
CA ALA A 150 15.40 -6.87 1.93
C ALA A 150 14.60 -5.71 1.32
N GLU A 151 14.37 -4.63 2.08
CA GLU A 151 13.76 -3.39 1.58
C GLU A 151 14.59 -2.82 0.41
N GLU A 152 15.91 -2.65 0.59
CA GLU A 152 16.81 -2.17 -0.47
C GLU A 152 16.81 -3.08 -1.70
N ALA A 153 16.83 -4.40 -1.49
CA ALA A 153 16.85 -5.37 -2.58
C ALA A 153 15.59 -5.26 -3.46
N VAL A 154 14.41 -5.10 -2.85
CA VAL A 154 13.15 -4.92 -3.59
C VAL A 154 13.11 -3.56 -4.27
N GLU A 155 13.56 -2.50 -3.61
CA GLU A 155 13.65 -1.14 -4.19
C GLU A 155 14.56 -1.11 -5.41
N ALA A 156 15.69 -1.81 -5.35
CA ALA A 156 16.63 -1.91 -6.44
C ALA A 156 16.02 -2.65 -7.64
N GLU A 157 15.30 -3.75 -7.43
CA GLU A 157 14.65 -4.49 -8.52
C GLU A 157 13.51 -3.70 -9.16
N ILE A 158 12.69 -3.01 -8.37
CA ILE A 158 11.64 -2.11 -8.90
C ILE A 158 12.28 -0.96 -9.67
N SER A 159 13.31 -0.31 -9.11
CA SER A 159 13.99 0.81 -9.76
C SER A 159 14.67 0.40 -11.07
N ALA A 160 15.29 -0.78 -11.12
CA ALA A 160 15.91 -1.32 -12.31
C ALA A 160 14.89 -1.61 -13.41
N LEU A 161 13.75 -2.22 -13.05
CA LEU A 161 12.65 -2.45 -14.00
C LEU A 161 12.13 -1.13 -14.57
N LEU A 162 11.85 -0.14 -13.71
CA LEU A 162 11.38 1.18 -14.15
C LEU A 162 12.40 1.89 -15.05
N ALA A 163 13.70 1.71 -14.80
CA ALA A 163 14.76 2.27 -15.62
C ALA A 163 14.79 1.65 -17.02
N GLU A 164 14.68 0.32 -17.11
CA GLU A 164 14.59 -0.40 -18.40
C GLU A 164 13.36 0.02 -19.22
N MET A 165 12.26 0.38 -18.55
CA MET A 165 11.04 0.92 -19.15
C MET A 165 11.13 2.40 -19.56
N GLY A 166 12.28 3.05 -19.28
CA GLY A 166 12.55 4.44 -19.61
C GLY A 166 11.79 5.44 -18.73
N PHE A 167 11.52 5.11 -17.46
CA PHE A 167 10.96 6.04 -16.47
C PHE A 167 12.03 6.83 -15.70
N GLU A 168 13.30 6.72 -16.08
CA GLU A 168 14.36 7.56 -15.55
C GLU A 168 14.09 9.04 -15.83
N SER A 169 14.36 9.87 -14.82
CA SER A 169 14.40 11.31 -15.00
C SER A 169 15.54 11.71 -15.94
N ARG A 170 15.56 12.99 -16.35
CA ARG A 170 16.62 13.56 -17.20
C ARG A 170 18.04 13.43 -16.61
N PHE A 171 18.15 13.10 -15.33
CA PHE A 171 19.42 12.90 -14.62
C PHE A 171 19.76 11.40 -14.42
N GLY A 172 19.03 10.48 -15.06
CA GLY A 172 19.28 9.04 -14.97
C GLY A 172 18.87 8.41 -13.64
N LEU A 173 17.87 8.98 -12.95
CA LEU A 173 17.39 8.49 -11.66
C LEU A 173 15.87 8.34 -11.67
N ILE A 174 15.35 7.30 -11.01
CA ILE A 174 13.90 7.15 -10.77
C ILE A 174 13.43 8.22 -9.78
N TRP A 175 12.33 8.90 -10.14
CA TRP A 175 11.75 9.96 -9.32
C TRP A 175 10.22 9.84 -9.22
N PRO A 176 9.64 9.81 -8.00
CA PRO A 176 10.36 9.78 -6.72
C PRO A 176 11.12 8.46 -6.53
N PRO A 177 12.18 8.43 -5.71
CA PRO A 177 12.89 7.19 -5.41
C PRO A 177 11.91 6.11 -4.91
N VAL A 178 12.17 4.86 -5.27
CA VAL A 178 11.42 3.74 -4.70
C VAL A 178 11.88 3.58 -3.26
N ASP A 179 10.94 3.72 -2.32
CA ASP A 179 11.24 3.74 -0.89
C ASP A 179 10.10 3.01 -0.15
N ILE A 180 10.35 1.80 0.35
CA ILE A 180 9.36 0.95 1.03
C ILE A 180 9.76 0.61 2.47
N LYS A 181 8.79 0.29 3.30
CA LYS A 181 9.00 -0.22 4.65
C LYS A 181 8.24 -1.51 4.83
N PHE A 182 8.95 -2.60 5.15
CA PHE A 182 8.34 -3.87 5.53
C PHE A 182 7.89 -3.81 6.98
N GLU A 183 6.61 -3.52 7.14
CA GLU A 183 5.92 -3.39 8.42
C GLU A 183 4.41 -3.55 8.17
N GLU A 184 3.69 -4.08 9.15
CA GLU A 184 2.22 -4.12 9.08
C GLU A 184 1.67 -2.69 9.04
N PRO A 185 0.90 -2.32 8.01
CA PRO A 185 0.33 -0.98 7.92
C PRO A 185 -0.73 -0.78 9.00
N PRO A 186 -0.99 0.48 9.39
CA PRO A 186 -2.13 0.80 10.26
C PRO A 186 -3.44 0.31 9.65
N THR A 187 -4.42 0.04 10.50
CA THR A 187 -5.77 -0.31 10.04
C THR A 187 -6.56 0.95 9.70
N LEU A 188 -7.56 0.83 8.84
CA LEU A 188 -8.34 1.96 8.34
C LEU A 188 -9.77 1.92 8.88
N LEU A 189 -10.13 2.87 9.73
CA LEU A 189 -11.52 3.14 10.11
C LEU A 189 -12.18 4.02 9.03
N VAL A 190 -13.07 3.40 8.27
CA VAL A 190 -13.83 3.99 7.18
C VAL A 190 -15.16 4.52 7.70
N LEU A 191 -15.49 5.76 7.36
CA LEU A 191 -16.77 6.38 7.72
C LEU A 191 -17.60 6.71 6.47
N SER A 192 -18.87 6.29 6.49
CA SER A 192 -19.87 6.62 5.48
C SER A 192 -21.15 7.12 6.13
N THR A 193 -21.88 7.95 5.40
CA THR A 193 -23.28 8.22 5.70
C THR A 193 -24.10 6.92 5.61
N ARG A 194 -25.26 6.88 6.29
CA ARG A 194 -26.20 5.75 6.21
C ARG A 194 -27.12 5.85 4.99
N ASP A 195 -27.49 7.07 4.61
CA ASP A 195 -28.40 7.38 3.49
C ASP A 195 -27.72 7.35 2.11
N LYS A 196 -26.39 7.35 2.06
CA LYS A 196 -25.62 7.24 0.82
C LYS A 196 -24.33 6.48 1.07
N ILE A 197 -23.95 5.61 0.13
CA ILE A 197 -22.61 5.01 0.11
C ILE A 197 -21.63 6.08 -0.38
N SER A 198 -20.91 6.71 0.54
CA SER A 198 -19.95 7.78 0.25
C SER A 198 -18.91 7.81 1.36
N LEU A 199 -17.63 7.84 1.01
CA LEU A 199 -16.60 8.01 2.03
C LEU A 199 -16.62 9.47 2.51
N ILE A 200 -16.91 9.68 3.79
CA ILE A 200 -16.84 11.01 4.41
C ILE A 200 -15.42 11.26 4.94
N SER A 201 -14.88 10.27 5.63
CA SER A 201 -13.58 10.34 6.27
C SER A 201 -13.00 8.95 6.49
N SER A 202 -11.69 8.89 6.66
CA SER A 202 -10.96 7.68 6.99
C SER A 202 -9.93 8.02 8.07
N ILE A 203 -9.90 7.23 9.14
CA ILE A 203 -9.03 7.42 10.31
C ILE A 203 -8.09 6.22 10.41
N LEU A 204 -6.80 6.46 10.61
CA LEU A 204 -5.84 5.39 10.79
C LEU A 204 -5.80 4.96 12.25
N LEU A 205 -5.90 3.66 12.46
CA LEU A 205 -5.83 3.01 13.76
C LEU A 205 -4.61 2.11 13.85
N ASP A 206 -4.28 1.67 15.06
CA ASP A 206 -3.19 0.73 15.30
C ASP A 206 -3.31 -0.54 14.43
N PRO A 207 -2.17 -1.09 13.98
CA PRO A 207 -2.15 -2.30 13.15
C PRO A 207 -2.69 -3.53 13.88
N ASP A 208 -2.51 -3.61 15.21
CA ASP A 208 -2.82 -4.79 16.03
C ASP A 208 -4.20 -4.73 16.72
N ILE A 209 -5.05 -3.77 16.33
CA ILE A 209 -6.38 -3.60 16.92
C ILE A 209 -7.25 -4.86 16.76
N LYS A 210 -7.65 -5.43 17.89
CA LYS A 210 -8.39 -6.70 17.96
C LYS A 210 -9.83 -6.55 17.52
N GLY A 211 -10.44 -7.63 17.01
CA GLY A 211 -11.81 -7.62 16.48
C GLY A 211 -12.87 -7.11 17.45
N VAL A 212 -12.75 -7.41 18.75
CA VAL A 212 -13.67 -6.91 19.79
C VAL A 212 -13.63 -5.38 19.89
N GLU A 213 -12.44 -4.78 19.83
CA GLU A 213 -12.29 -3.32 19.86
C GLU A 213 -12.79 -2.67 18.57
N ARG A 214 -12.54 -3.30 17.41
CA ARG A 214 -13.11 -2.85 16.13
C ARG A 214 -14.64 -2.79 16.21
N ASP A 215 -15.28 -3.85 16.67
CA ASP A 215 -16.73 -3.92 16.80
C ASP A 215 -17.26 -2.89 17.82
N ARG A 216 -16.55 -2.68 18.94
CA ARG A 216 -16.90 -1.65 19.94
C ARG A 216 -16.87 -0.24 19.33
N ILE A 217 -15.76 0.15 18.70
CA ILE A 217 -15.58 1.47 18.07
C ILE A 217 -16.67 1.69 17.02
N GLU A 218 -16.89 0.70 16.16
CA GLU A 218 -17.85 0.81 15.08
C GLU A 218 -19.30 1.00 15.57
N ASN A 219 -19.72 0.23 16.57
CA ASN A 219 -21.06 0.33 17.14
C ASN A 219 -21.25 1.66 17.89
N GLU A 220 -20.23 2.10 18.62
CA GLU A 220 -20.28 3.38 19.34
C GLU A 220 -20.41 4.57 18.38
N ILE A 221 -19.77 4.51 17.20
CA ILE A 221 -19.91 5.51 16.14
C ILE A 221 -21.35 5.51 15.57
N LEU A 222 -21.93 4.33 15.35
CA LEU A 222 -23.30 4.21 14.89
C LEU A 222 -24.28 4.82 15.91
N GLU A 223 -24.13 4.49 17.19
CA GLU A 223 -25.02 4.95 18.26
C GLU A 223 -24.92 6.45 18.53
N LYS A 224 -23.69 6.99 18.59
CA LYS A 224 -23.47 8.39 18.99
C LYS A 224 -23.51 9.38 17.84
N HIS A 225 -23.18 8.94 16.63
CA HIS A 225 -23.04 9.82 15.46
C HIS A 225 -23.92 9.45 14.28
N ASN A 226 -24.68 8.34 14.36
CA ASN A 226 -25.55 7.86 13.28
C ASN A 226 -24.79 7.68 11.95
N LEU A 227 -23.55 7.20 12.02
CA LEU A 227 -22.69 6.94 10.87
C LEU A 227 -22.47 5.44 10.66
N SER A 228 -22.34 5.03 9.40
CA SER A 228 -21.88 3.70 9.04
C SER A 228 -20.35 3.67 9.15
N SER A 229 -19.81 2.67 9.84
CA SER A 229 -18.38 2.56 10.13
C SER A 229 -17.85 1.14 9.85
N TYR A 230 -16.63 1.04 9.35
CA TYR A 230 -15.97 -0.23 9.07
C TYR A 230 -14.45 -0.10 9.22
N VAL A 231 -13.84 -0.93 10.08
CA VAL A 231 -12.40 -1.07 10.24
C VAL A 231 -11.90 -2.17 9.32
N ASP A 232 -10.96 -1.81 8.46
CA ASP A 232 -10.37 -2.68 7.44
C ASP A 232 -8.85 -2.82 7.60
N ASP A 233 -8.34 -3.96 7.16
CA ASP A 233 -6.90 -4.21 7.09
C ASP A 233 -6.36 -3.76 5.73
N LEU A 234 -5.22 -3.07 5.75
CA LEU A 234 -4.53 -2.61 4.55
C LEU A 234 -3.42 -3.58 4.15
N ALA A 235 -3.21 -3.73 2.85
CA ALA A 235 -2.05 -4.48 2.33
C ALA A 235 -0.79 -3.61 2.30
N GLY A 236 -0.96 -2.31 2.07
CA GLY A 236 0.07 -1.29 2.09
C GLY A 236 -0.55 0.08 2.37
N LEU A 237 0.29 1.09 2.51
CA LEU A 237 -0.14 2.48 2.65
C LEU A 237 0.90 3.40 2.03
N ALA A 238 0.46 4.21 1.07
CA ALA A 238 1.25 5.23 0.40
C ALA A 238 1.64 6.40 1.35
N THR A 239 2.66 6.17 2.18
CA THR A 239 3.45 7.16 2.92
C THR A 239 4.84 7.29 2.28
N TYR A 240 5.74 8.11 2.83
CA TYR A 240 7.13 8.12 2.35
C TYR A 240 8.13 7.93 3.51
N PRO A 241 8.71 6.72 3.71
CA PRO A 241 8.61 5.50 2.87
C PRO A 241 7.22 4.86 2.84
N ASN A 242 6.92 4.07 1.81
CA ASN A 242 5.62 3.39 1.63
C ASN A 242 5.52 2.15 2.52
N PHE A 243 4.44 1.97 3.28
CA PHE A 243 4.23 0.71 4.01
C PHE A 243 3.91 -0.43 3.05
N VAL A 244 4.55 -1.57 3.27
CA VAL A 244 4.24 -2.82 2.56
C VAL A 244 4.19 -3.95 3.59
N ASN A 245 3.03 -4.61 3.69
CA ASN A 245 2.88 -5.73 4.58
C ASN A 245 3.66 -6.96 4.06
N ASP A 246 4.64 -7.42 4.85
CA ASP A 246 5.56 -8.51 4.51
C ASP A 246 5.03 -9.91 4.89
N LEU A 247 3.81 -10.00 5.40
CA LEU A 247 3.17 -11.26 5.80
C LEU A 247 2.44 -11.96 4.64
N TYR A 248 2.21 -11.25 3.53
CA TYR A 248 1.60 -11.83 2.34
C TYR A 248 2.59 -12.71 1.55
N THR A 249 2.08 -13.32 0.48
CA THR A 249 2.95 -14.05 -0.46
C THR A 249 3.91 -13.09 -1.17
N THR A 250 5.08 -13.58 -1.59
CA THR A 250 6.08 -12.76 -2.29
C THR A 250 5.49 -12.04 -3.51
N ARG A 251 4.66 -12.71 -4.32
CA ARG A 251 3.96 -12.07 -5.46
C ARG A 251 3.03 -10.93 -5.02
N THR A 252 2.25 -11.13 -3.96
CA THR A 252 1.42 -10.07 -3.38
C THR A 252 2.25 -8.90 -2.85
N VAL A 253 3.36 -9.18 -2.14
CA VAL A 253 4.27 -8.15 -1.62
C VAL A 253 4.82 -7.29 -2.75
N MET A 254 5.26 -7.89 -3.86
CA MET A 254 5.76 -7.12 -5.02
C MET A 254 4.66 -6.27 -5.66
N ARG A 255 3.46 -6.83 -5.83
CA ARG A 255 2.29 -6.07 -6.34
C ARG A 255 1.94 -4.88 -5.46
N THR A 256 1.93 -5.08 -4.14
CA THR A 256 1.67 -4.02 -3.17
C THR A 256 2.78 -2.96 -3.20
N ALA A 257 4.06 -3.36 -3.19
CA ALA A 257 5.17 -2.42 -3.24
C ALA A 257 5.11 -1.48 -4.45
N VAL A 258 4.79 -2.04 -5.63
CA VAL A 258 4.56 -1.25 -6.84
C VAL A 258 3.30 -0.38 -6.70
N HIS A 259 2.18 -0.94 -6.25
CA HIS A 259 0.92 -0.20 -6.06
C HIS A 259 1.12 1.05 -5.20
N GLU A 260 1.74 0.90 -4.02
CA GLU A 260 1.97 2.03 -3.11
C GLU A 260 2.96 3.04 -3.70
N TRP A 261 4.03 2.59 -4.36
CA TRP A 261 4.96 3.51 -5.02
C TRP A 261 4.30 4.27 -6.17
N MET A 262 3.37 3.65 -6.91
CA MET A 262 2.64 4.34 -7.98
C MET A 262 1.84 5.54 -7.44
N HIS A 263 1.28 5.46 -6.24
CA HIS A 263 0.65 6.62 -5.60
C HIS A 263 1.63 7.77 -5.36
N ALA A 264 2.85 7.47 -4.89
CA ALA A 264 3.91 8.46 -4.74
C ALA A 264 4.33 9.05 -6.10
N PHE A 265 4.38 8.25 -7.17
CA PHE A 265 4.64 8.74 -8.51
C PHE A 265 3.50 9.62 -9.06
N PHE A 266 2.25 9.20 -8.88
CA PHE A 266 1.06 9.93 -9.33
C PHE A 266 0.91 11.29 -8.67
N PHE A 267 1.42 11.46 -7.45
CA PHE A 267 1.43 12.75 -6.74
C PHE A 267 1.94 13.91 -7.61
N PHE A 268 2.92 13.64 -8.48
CA PHE A 268 3.51 14.65 -9.38
C PHE A 268 2.75 14.84 -10.69
N LYS A 269 1.76 13.98 -10.97
CA LYS A 269 1.04 13.86 -12.24
C LYS A 269 -0.40 14.35 -12.13
N PRO A 270 -1.06 14.74 -13.24
CA PRO A 270 -2.48 15.13 -13.23
C PRO A 270 -3.39 14.14 -12.51
N LEU A 271 -3.19 12.84 -12.71
CA LEU A 271 -4.00 11.78 -12.08
C LEU A 271 -3.96 11.83 -10.54
N GLY A 272 -2.78 11.99 -9.94
CA GLY A 272 -2.65 12.09 -8.47
C GLY A 272 -2.97 13.48 -7.92
N LYS A 273 -2.63 14.56 -8.65
CA LYS A 273 -3.01 15.93 -8.23
C LYS A 273 -4.52 16.12 -8.12
N ASN A 274 -5.29 15.39 -8.93
CA ASN A 274 -6.76 15.42 -8.91
C ASN A 274 -7.40 14.34 -8.04
N LEU A 275 -6.63 13.54 -7.29
CA LEU A 275 -7.13 12.43 -6.45
C LEU A 275 -8.33 12.81 -5.58
N ARG A 276 -8.27 13.99 -4.94
CA ARG A 276 -9.31 14.48 -4.01
C ARG A 276 -10.39 15.34 -4.67
N LYS A 277 -10.40 15.44 -6.00
CA LYS A 277 -11.36 16.30 -6.73
C LYS A 277 -12.79 15.79 -6.61
N ASN A 278 -12.99 14.47 -6.70
CA ASN A 278 -14.27 13.78 -6.51
C ASN A 278 -14.03 12.26 -6.40
N ASP A 279 -15.08 11.51 -6.05
CA ASP A 279 -15.01 10.05 -5.92
C ASP A 279 -14.56 9.35 -7.20
N THR A 280 -14.95 9.86 -8.38
CA THR A 280 -14.54 9.28 -9.68
C THR A 280 -13.03 9.34 -9.87
N MET A 281 -12.39 10.47 -9.56
CA MET A 281 -10.94 10.59 -9.63
C MET A 281 -10.23 9.72 -8.60
N PHE A 282 -10.79 9.59 -7.40
CA PHE A 282 -10.25 8.69 -6.39
C PHE A 282 -10.28 7.24 -6.87
N THR A 283 -11.45 6.77 -7.31
CA THR A 283 -11.65 5.42 -7.85
C THR A 283 -10.77 5.15 -9.06
N MET A 284 -10.62 6.13 -9.97
CA MET A 284 -9.73 6.02 -11.11
C MET A 284 -8.27 5.84 -10.66
N ASN A 285 -7.81 6.64 -9.71
CA ASN A 285 -6.44 6.57 -9.20
C ASN A 285 -6.13 5.21 -8.55
N GLU A 286 -6.98 4.73 -7.64
CA GLU A 286 -6.84 3.40 -7.01
C GLU A 286 -6.86 2.26 -8.03
N THR A 287 -7.78 2.32 -9.00
CA THR A 287 -7.91 1.26 -10.01
C THR A 287 -6.70 1.25 -10.94
N VAL A 288 -6.18 2.42 -11.33
CA VAL A 288 -4.97 2.53 -12.14
C VAL A 288 -3.75 2.01 -11.37
N ALA A 289 -3.62 2.38 -10.08
CA ALA A 289 -2.57 1.85 -9.21
C ALA A 289 -2.68 0.32 -9.06
N ASP A 290 -3.89 -0.23 -8.98
CA ASP A 290 -4.13 -1.68 -8.89
C ASP A 290 -3.76 -2.41 -10.18
N ILE A 291 -4.18 -1.92 -11.36
CA ILE A 291 -3.81 -2.50 -12.65
C ILE A 291 -2.28 -2.51 -12.81
N ILE A 292 -1.62 -1.37 -12.58
CA ILE A 292 -0.16 -1.25 -12.73
C ILE A 292 0.55 -2.09 -11.67
N GLY A 293 0.07 -2.06 -10.42
CA GLY A 293 0.61 -2.86 -9.32
C GLY A 293 0.57 -4.35 -9.64
N ARG A 294 -0.52 -4.86 -10.24
CA ARG A 294 -0.61 -6.26 -10.68
C ARG A 294 0.38 -6.58 -11.79
N GLU A 295 0.43 -5.78 -12.86
CA GLU A 295 1.29 -6.07 -14.02
C GLU A 295 2.78 -5.88 -13.70
N LEU A 296 3.20 -4.70 -13.23
CA LEU A 296 4.62 -4.44 -12.91
C LEU A 296 5.06 -5.27 -11.70
N GLY A 297 4.20 -5.47 -10.70
CA GLY A 297 4.52 -6.31 -9.54
C GLY A 297 4.73 -7.78 -9.92
N ASP A 298 3.98 -8.29 -10.90
CA ASP A 298 4.21 -9.62 -11.46
C ASP A 298 5.54 -9.70 -12.22
N MET A 299 5.88 -8.67 -13.00
CA MET A 299 7.19 -8.60 -13.66
C MET A 299 8.34 -8.58 -12.65
N VAL A 300 8.22 -7.81 -11.56
CA VAL A 300 9.21 -7.81 -10.47
C VAL A 300 9.30 -9.20 -9.84
N PHE A 301 8.15 -9.84 -9.57
CA PHE A 301 8.11 -11.19 -9.01
C PHE A 301 8.81 -12.22 -9.91
N GLU A 302 8.62 -12.18 -11.23
CA GLU A 302 9.36 -13.05 -12.16
C GLU A 302 10.86 -12.75 -12.18
N ARG A 303 11.25 -11.48 -12.16
CA ARG A 303 12.66 -11.05 -12.16
C ARG A 303 13.44 -11.53 -10.96
N ILE A 304 12.77 -11.72 -9.82
CA ILE A 304 13.37 -12.27 -8.60
C ILE A 304 13.32 -13.81 -8.53
N GLY A 305 12.94 -14.48 -9.63
CA GLY A 305 12.90 -15.94 -9.74
C GLY A 305 11.55 -16.56 -9.38
N GLY A 306 10.50 -15.76 -9.26
CA GLY A 306 9.14 -16.23 -9.06
C GLY A 306 8.54 -16.88 -10.33
N ASP A 307 7.62 -17.82 -10.13
CA ASP A 307 6.89 -18.49 -11.21
C ASP A 307 5.40 -18.13 -11.13
N LEU A 308 4.89 -17.37 -12.11
CA LEU A 308 3.50 -16.93 -12.15
C LEU A 308 2.50 -18.08 -12.31
N THR A 309 2.95 -19.25 -12.78
CA THR A 309 2.11 -20.44 -12.94
C THR A 309 1.76 -21.07 -11.59
N ILE A 310 2.61 -20.87 -10.57
CA ILE A 310 2.36 -21.36 -9.22
C ILE A 310 1.22 -20.58 -8.60
N SER A 311 0.15 -21.31 -8.25
CA SER A 311 -1.08 -20.71 -7.71
C SER A 311 -1.70 -19.64 -8.62
N ALA A 312 -1.56 -19.77 -9.95
CA ALA A 312 -2.10 -18.80 -10.91
C ALA A 312 -3.59 -18.49 -10.67
N SER A 313 -4.39 -19.49 -10.29
CA SER A 313 -5.81 -19.33 -9.96
C SER A 313 -6.08 -18.38 -8.79
N ARG A 314 -5.12 -18.14 -7.89
CA ARG A 314 -5.24 -17.16 -6.79
C ARG A 314 -5.19 -15.71 -7.29
N TYR A 315 -4.61 -15.48 -8.46
CA TYR A 315 -4.36 -14.14 -9.01
C TYR A 315 -5.20 -13.85 -10.26
N ALA A 316 -6.16 -14.73 -10.58
CA ALA A 316 -7.14 -14.51 -11.62
C ALA A 316 -8.06 -13.32 -11.27
N PRO A 317 -8.83 -12.77 -12.22
CA PRO A 317 -9.87 -11.79 -11.93
C PRO A 317 -10.83 -12.25 -10.83
N ALA A 318 -11.36 -11.32 -10.04
CA ALA A 318 -12.25 -11.65 -8.91
C ALA A 318 -13.49 -12.47 -9.32
N GLU A 319 -13.97 -12.26 -10.54
CA GLU A 319 -15.07 -13.02 -11.15
C GLU A 319 -14.72 -14.48 -11.40
N ASP A 320 -13.45 -14.80 -11.61
CA ASP A 320 -12.97 -16.16 -11.85
C ASP A 320 -12.58 -16.86 -10.54
N ILE A 321 -11.99 -16.13 -9.57
CA ILE A 321 -11.61 -16.69 -8.27
C ILE A 321 -12.86 -17.09 -7.48
N ASN A 322 -13.82 -16.17 -7.33
CA ASN A 322 -15.04 -16.40 -6.56
C ASN A 322 -16.27 -15.86 -7.30
N PRO A 323 -16.73 -16.51 -8.39
CA PRO A 323 -17.85 -16.01 -9.20
C PRO A 323 -19.12 -15.74 -8.40
N GLN A 324 -19.46 -16.62 -7.46
CA GLN A 324 -20.65 -16.49 -6.63
C GLN A 324 -20.53 -15.33 -5.64
N PHE A 325 -19.38 -15.15 -5.01
CA PHE A 325 -19.13 -13.99 -4.13
C PHE A 325 -19.26 -12.70 -4.93
N THR A 326 -18.58 -12.63 -6.08
CA THR A 326 -18.57 -11.43 -6.93
C THR A 326 -19.96 -11.08 -7.42
N LYS A 327 -20.74 -12.08 -7.85
CA LYS A 327 -22.14 -11.89 -8.22
C LYS A 327 -22.98 -11.34 -7.07
N VAL A 328 -22.97 -12.00 -5.91
CA VAL A 328 -23.76 -11.60 -4.75
C VAL A 328 -23.40 -10.20 -4.28
N MET A 329 -22.11 -9.87 -4.21
CA MET A 329 -21.66 -8.54 -3.78
C MET A 329 -22.11 -7.43 -4.73
N ARG A 330 -22.03 -7.65 -6.06
CA ARG A 330 -22.50 -6.67 -7.06
C ARG A 330 -24.02 -6.51 -7.04
N GLU A 331 -24.76 -7.61 -6.90
CA GLU A 331 -26.22 -7.58 -6.76
C GLU A 331 -26.64 -6.84 -5.49
N THR A 332 -25.99 -7.15 -4.36
CA THR A 332 -26.18 -6.44 -3.10
C THR A 332 -25.91 -4.96 -3.26
N ARG A 333 -24.78 -4.59 -3.90
CA ARG A 333 -24.41 -3.19 -4.12
C ARG A 333 -25.48 -2.43 -4.89
N ARG A 334 -25.95 -2.97 -6.03
CA ARG A 334 -27.02 -2.34 -6.83
C ARG A 334 -28.30 -2.20 -6.04
N ARG A 335 -28.71 -3.25 -5.32
CA ARG A 335 -29.95 -3.22 -4.54
C ARG A 335 -29.89 -2.20 -3.41
N VAL A 336 -28.73 -2.06 -2.76
CA VAL A 336 -28.52 -1.05 -1.73
C VAL A 336 -28.58 0.35 -2.33
N ASP A 337 -27.91 0.61 -3.46
CA ASP A 337 -28.00 1.92 -4.14
C ASP A 337 -29.46 2.28 -4.49
N GLU A 338 -30.27 1.32 -4.97
CA GLU A 338 -31.71 1.50 -5.21
C GLU A 338 -32.47 1.87 -3.93
N LEU A 339 -32.35 1.07 -2.87
CA LEU A 339 -33.05 1.29 -1.60
C LEU A 339 -32.68 2.64 -0.97
N LEU A 340 -31.40 3.02 -1.02
CA LEU A 340 -30.94 4.31 -0.52
C LEU A 340 -31.48 5.47 -1.35
N SER A 341 -31.61 5.32 -2.67
CA SER A 341 -32.24 6.33 -3.54
C SER A 341 -33.73 6.55 -3.24
N GLU A 342 -34.40 5.53 -2.68
CA GLU A 342 -35.78 5.59 -2.19
C GLU A 342 -35.89 6.07 -0.73
N GLY A 343 -34.77 6.36 -0.06
CA GLY A 343 -34.73 6.75 1.35
C GLY A 343 -34.94 5.61 2.35
N LYS A 344 -34.87 4.35 1.90
CA LYS A 344 -35.12 3.15 2.72
C LYS A 344 -33.83 2.64 3.37
N ILE A 345 -33.32 3.41 4.32
CA ILE A 345 -32.03 3.14 4.98
C ILE A 345 -32.06 1.81 5.73
N GLU A 346 -33.07 1.59 6.56
CA GLU A 346 -33.18 0.39 7.41
C GLU A 346 -33.34 -0.88 6.57
N GLU A 347 -34.11 -0.83 5.47
CA GLU A 347 -34.25 -1.95 4.54
C GLU A 347 -32.93 -2.26 3.81
N ALA A 348 -32.17 -1.23 3.43
CA ALA A 348 -30.86 -1.40 2.82
C ALA A 348 -29.87 -2.09 3.79
N GLU A 349 -29.88 -1.68 5.06
CA GLU A 349 -29.02 -2.26 6.09
C GLU A 349 -29.43 -3.70 6.45
N GLU A 350 -30.74 -3.99 6.49
CA GLU A 350 -31.21 -5.36 6.69
C GLU A 350 -30.79 -6.25 5.52
N HIS A 351 -30.98 -5.78 4.28
CA HIS A 351 -30.53 -6.53 3.11
C HIS A 351 -29.03 -6.84 3.16
N MET A 352 -28.18 -5.86 3.52
CA MET A 352 -26.74 -6.11 3.68
C MET A 352 -26.44 -7.13 4.78
N ARG A 353 -27.13 -7.10 5.93
CA ARG A 353 -26.97 -8.09 7.00
C ARG A 353 -27.35 -9.50 6.53
N GLU A 354 -28.45 -9.64 5.81
CA GLU A 354 -28.88 -10.93 5.24
C GLU A 354 -27.83 -11.48 4.26
N GLN A 355 -27.32 -10.65 3.35
CA GLN A 355 -26.30 -11.06 2.39
C GLN A 355 -24.96 -11.38 3.06
N GLN A 356 -24.60 -10.65 4.13
CA GLN A 356 -23.44 -10.97 4.94
C GLN A 356 -23.55 -12.38 5.55
N TRP A 357 -24.68 -12.71 6.18
CA TRP A 357 -24.92 -14.04 6.75
C TRP A 357 -24.94 -15.12 5.67
N PHE A 358 -25.58 -14.85 4.54
CA PHE A 358 -25.62 -15.75 3.39
C PHE A 358 -24.20 -16.12 2.90
N LEU A 359 -23.30 -15.15 2.80
CA LEU A 359 -21.91 -15.36 2.40
C LEU A 359 -21.12 -16.07 3.51
N ARG A 360 -21.27 -15.65 4.76
CA ARG A 360 -20.58 -16.26 5.90
C ARG A 360 -20.89 -17.74 6.07
N LEU A 361 -22.16 -18.13 5.91
CA LEU A 361 -22.59 -19.54 5.96
C LEU A 361 -22.01 -20.39 4.83
N ARG A 362 -21.50 -19.77 3.76
CA ARG A 362 -20.83 -20.44 2.63
C ARG A 362 -19.30 -20.44 2.76
N GLY A 363 -18.77 -20.01 3.90
CA GLY A 363 -17.34 -20.03 4.19
C GLY A 363 -16.59 -18.76 3.79
N TYR A 364 -17.28 -17.70 3.34
CA TYR A 364 -16.63 -16.41 3.10
C TYR A 364 -16.38 -15.68 4.42
N GLY A 365 -15.14 -15.26 4.67
CA GLY A 365 -14.70 -14.58 5.89
C GLY A 365 -15.11 -13.10 5.97
N LEU A 366 -16.39 -12.78 5.73
CA LEU A 366 -16.88 -11.39 5.74
C LEU A 366 -17.34 -10.97 7.14
N ARG A 367 -16.51 -10.19 7.84
CA ARG A 367 -16.79 -9.73 9.22
C ARG A 367 -18.00 -8.79 9.30
N LYS A 368 -18.14 -7.88 8.34
CA LYS A 368 -19.19 -6.84 8.32
C LYS A 368 -19.50 -6.43 6.88
N LEU A 369 -20.77 -6.19 6.60
CA LEU A 369 -21.24 -5.60 5.34
C LEU A 369 -22.16 -4.42 5.63
N ASN A 370 -21.74 -3.22 5.23
CA ASN A 370 -22.50 -1.98 5.40
C ASN A 370 -22.08 -0.94 4.35
N GLN A 371 -22.63 0.27 4.44
CA GLN A 371 -22.30 1.38 3.53
C GLN A 371 -20.82 1.73 3.59
N ALA A 372 -20.20 1.74 4.78
CA ALA A 372 -18.76 2.01 4.91
C ALA A 372 -17.90 0.96 4.18
N TYR A 373 -18.22 -0.33 4.31
CA TYR A 373 -17.57 -1.39 3.54
C TYR A 373 -17.61 -1.10 2.03
N PHE A 374 -18.79 -0.79 1.49
CA PHE A 374 -18.95 -0.50 0.07
C PHE A 374 -18.31 0.84 -0.34
N ALA A 375 -18.27 1.83 0.55
CA ALA A 375 -17.65 3.13 0.30
C ALA A 375 -16.13 3.02 0.14
N PHE A 376 -15.48 2.09 0.85
CA PHE A 376 -14.05 1.82 0.72
C PHE A 376 -13.75 0.77 -0.36
N ARG A 377 -14.27 -0.46 -0.22
CA ARG A 377 -13.96 -1.55 -1.17
C ARG A 377 -14.48 -1.29 -2.59
N GLY A 378 -15.51 -0.46 -2.75
CA GLY A 378 -16.03 -0.05 -4.05
C GLY A 378 -15.16 0.95 -4.80
N ARG A 379 -14.08 1.48 -4.18
CA ARG A 379 -13.12 2.41 -4.82
C ARG A 379 -12.13 1.71 -5.75
N TYR A 380 -12.02 0.39 -5.66
CA TYR A 380 -11.36 -0.42 -6.67
C TYR A 380 -12.42 -0.83 -7.69
N ALA A 381 -12.41 -0.23 -8.89
CA ALA A 381 -13.51 -0.37 -9.84
C ALA A 381 -13.70 -1.81 -10.36
N GLU A 382 -12.65 -2.63 -10.31
CA GLU A 382 -12.68 -4.05 -10.67
C GLU A 382 -13.17 -4.95 -9.52
N SER A 383 -13.40 -4.39 -8.32
CA SER A 383 -13.76 -5.18 -7.15
C SER A 383 -15.21 -5.66 -7.18
N PRO A 384 -15.52 -6.76 -6.46
CA PRO A 384 -16.88 -7.21 -6.20
C PRO A 384 -17.81 -6.15 -5.60
N ALA A 385 -17.26 -5.15 -4.92
CA ALA A 385 -18.01 -4.12 -4.22
C ALA A 385 -18.32 -2.88 -5.08
N SER A 386 -17.83 -2.84 -6.33
CA SER A 386 -18.01 -1.71 -7.24
C SER A 386 -19.05 -2.00 -8.33
N THR A 387 -19.77 -0.95 -8.70
CA THR A 387 -20.68 -0.88 -9.86
C THR A 387 -20.20 0.14 -10.89
N SER A 388 -19.00 0.70 -10.70
CA SER A 388 -18.44 1.73 -11.56
C SER A 388 -18.05 1.18 -12.94
N PRO A 389 -18.36 1.88 -14.05
CA PRO A 389 -17.90 1.47 -15.38
C PRO A 389 -16.39 1.67 -15.58
N LEU A 390 -15.71 2.39 -14.67
CA LEU A 390 -14.29 2.72 -14.79
C LEU A 390 -13.40 1.48 -14.93
N GLY A 391 -13.72 0.38 -14.26
CA GLY A 391 -12.91 -0.84 -14.32
C GLY A 391 -12.86 -1.39 -15.75
N ALA A 392 -14.00 -1.48 -16.42
CA ALA A 392 -14.06 -1.93 -17.81
C ALA A 392 -13.39 -0.94 -18.76
N GLN A 393 -13.59 0.37 -18.56
CA GLN A 393 -12.99 1.42 -19.39
C GLN A 393 -11.46 1.43 -19.29
N LEU A 394 -10.91 1.26 -18.08
CA LEU A 394 -9.47 1.22 -17.85
C LEU A 394 -8.82 -0.04 -18.41
N ASN A 395 -9.46 -1.20 -18.26
CA ASN A 395 -9.00 -2.44 -18.89
C ASN A 395 -9.02 -2.32 -20.41
N GLU A 396 -10.06 -1.73 -21.00
CA GLU A 396 -10.11 -1.52 -22.44
C GLU A 396 -8.99 -0.58 -22.93
N ILE A 397 -8.71 0.52 -22.21
CA ILE A 397 -7.55 1.37 -22.51
C ILE A 397 -6.26 0.57 -22.42
N ARG A 398 -6.12 -0.29 -21.39
CA ARG A 398 -4.95 -1.14 -21.21
C ARG A 398 -4.79 -2.12 -22.39
N ASP A 399 -5.86 -2.76 -22.83
CA ASP A 399 -5.87 -3.73 -23.93
C ASP A 399 -5.58 -3.10 -25.29
N LEU A 400 -6.03 -1.85 -25.51
CA LEU A 400 -5.77 -1.11 -26.74
C LEU A 400 -4.32 -0.61 -26.84
N LEU A 401 -3.59 -0.54 -25.72
CA LEU A 401 -2.21 -0.07 -25.69
C LEU A 401 -1.22 -1.26 -25.75
N PRO A 402 -0.13 -1.12 -26.53
CA PRO A 402 0.75 -2.24 -26.84
C PRO A 402 1.55 -2.75 -25.64
N SER A 403 1.71 -1.93 -24.60
CA SER A 403 2.53 -2.26 -23.45
C SER A 403 2.10 -1.49 -22.21
N ILE A 404 2.52 -1.98 -21.03
CA ILE A 404 2.22 -1.34 -19.76
C ILE A 404 2.92 0.02 -19.62
N GLU A 405 4.09 0.19 -20.24
CA GLU A 405 4.78 1.49 -20.34
C GLU A 405 3.92 2.50 -21.09
N ALA A 406 3.33 2.10 -22.22
CA ALA A 406 2.44 2.97 -22.99
C ALA A 406 1.19 3.32 -22.18
N PHE A 407 0.60 2.34 -21.48
CA PHE A 407 -0.51 2.57 -20.56
C PHE A 407 -0.19 3.60 -19.49
N ILE A 408 0.92 3.43 -18.76
CA ILE A 408 1.34 4.36 -17.71
C ILE A 408 1.52 5.77 -18.29
N ARG A 409 2.19 5.91 -19.44
CA ARG A 409 2.48 7.23 -20.04
C ARG A 409 1.23 8.01 -20.44
N GLU A 410 0.20 7.32 -20.92
CA GLU A 410 -1.07 7.93 -21.30
C GLU A 410 -1.94 8.21 -20.07
N ILE A 411 -2.07 7.24 -19.16
CA ILE A 411 -3.06 7.32 -18.07
C ILE A 411 -2.70 8.34 -16.98
N ILE A 412 -1.41 8.55 -16.71
CA ILE A 412 -0.98 9.48 -15.65
C ILE A 412 -1.31 10.95 -15.96
N GLU A 413 -1.49 11.29 -17.22
CA GLU A 413 -1.81 12.66 -17.66
C GLU A 413 -3.30 12.98 -17.58
N ILE A 414 -4.15 11.99 -17.25
CA ILE A 414 -5.59 12.16 -17.09
C ILE A 414 -5.92 12.84 -15.75
N GLY A 415 -6.59 13.99 -15.79
CA GLY A 415 -7.03 14.76 -14.62
C GLY A 415 -8.55 14.81 -14.43
N SER A 416 -9.32 14.11 -15.27
CA SER A 416 -10.78 14.07 -15.23
C SER A 416 -11.37 12.85 -15.94
N ASN A 417 -12.62 12.51 -15.59
CA ASN A 417 -13.37 11.47 -16.29
C ASN A 417 -13.62 11.78 -17.77
N ALA A 418 -13.79 13.05 -18.13
CA ALA A 418 -13.99 13.45 -19.52
C ALA A 418 -12.73 13.19 -20.37
N GLU A 419 -11.55 13.47 -19.83
CA GLU A 419 -10.27 13.17 -20.48
C GLU A 419 -10.05 11.66 -20.62
N LEU A 420 -10.45 10.85 -19.62
CA LEU A 420 -10.40 9.39 -19.72
C LEU A 420 -11.24 8.88 -20.90
N LEU A 421 -12.47 9.36 -21.03
CA LEU A 421 -13.36 8.96 -22.12
C LEU A 421 -12.82 9.42 -23.48
N ALA A 422 -12.27 10.63 -23.56
CA ALA A 422 -11.63 11.12 -24.78
C ALA A 422 -10.41 10.28 -25.18
N LEU A 423 -9.59 9.85 -24.20
CA LEU A 423 -8.48 8.93 -24.43
C LEU A 423 -9.00 7.59 -25.00
N LEU A 424 -10.02 7.00 -24.38
CA LEU A 424 -10.60 5.74 -24.84
C LEU A 424 -11.18 5.84 -26.26
N ASP A 425 -11.92 6.90 -26.56
CA ASP A 425 -12.49 7.12 -27.89
C ASP A 425 -11.40 7.32 -28.96
N ARG A 426 -10.31 8.02 -28.63
CA ARG A 426 -9.14 8.15 -29.51
C ARG A 426 -8.52 6.79 -29.81
N LEU A 427 -8.24 5.98 -28.79
CA LEU A 427 -7.62 4.67 -28.95
C LEU A 427 -8.49 3.70 -29.76
N ARG A 428 -9.82 3.73 -29.56
CA ARG A 428 -10.78 2.97 -30.38
C ARG A 428 -10.72 3.37 -31.85
N ALA A 429 -10.64 4.67 -32.14
CA ALA A 429 -10.53 5.16 -33.52
C ALA A 429 -9.21 4.74 -34.18
N GLU A 430 -8.10 4.79 -33.44
CA GLU A 430 -6.78 4.33 -33.90
C GLU A 430 -6.79 2.83 -34.20
N ALA A 431 -7.36 2.00 -33.31
CA ALA A 431 -7.49 0.56 -33.54
C ALA A 431 -8.34 0.23 -34.77
N ALA A 432 -9.48 0.92 -34.96
CA ALA A 432 -10.34 0.73 -36.13
C ALA A 432 -9.64 1.14 -37.45
N ALA A 433 -8.79 2.17 -37.41
CA ALA A 433 -8.00 2.59 -38.58
C ALA A 433 -6.95 1.52 -38.97
N VAL A 434 -6.31 0.87 -37.99
CA VAL A 434 -5.37 -0.23 -38.25
C VAL A 434 -6.07 -1.44 -38.86
N GLU A 435 -7.25 -1.82 -38.34
CA GLU A 435 -8.03 -2.94 -38.88
C GLU A 435 -8.51 -2.69 -40.32
N SER A 436 -8.89 -1.46 -40.65
CA SER A 436 -9.34 -1.09 -42.00
C SER A 436 -8.19 -0.95 -42.99
N GLY A 437 -7.02 -0.47 -42.54
CA GLY A 437 -5.80 -0.39 -43.36
C GLY A 437 -5.14 -1.74 -43.66
N SER A 438 -5.35 -2.76 -42.82
CA SER A 438 -4.85 -4.13 -43.00
C SER A 438 -5.70 -4.98 -43.97
N ARG A 439 -6.87 -4.47 -44.39
CA ARG A 439 -7.81 -5.13 -45.34
C ARG A 439 -7.70 -4.62 -46.79
N ILE A 440 -6.72 -3.76 -47.08
CA ILE A 440 -6.36 -3.29 -48.43
C ILE A 440 -5.05 -3.97 -48.82
#